data_AF-A0A6I7XC43-F1
#
_entry.id   AF-A0A6I7XC43-F1
#
_cell.length_a   1.000
_cell.length_b   1.000
_cell.length_c   1.000
_cell.angle_alpha   90.00
_cell.angle_beta   90.00
_cell.angle_gamma   90.00
#
_symmetry.space_group_name_H-M   'P 1'
#
loop_
_entity.id
_entity.type
_entity.pdbx_description
1 polymer ?
#
loop_
_entity_poly.entity_id
_entity_poly.type
_entity_poly.pdbx_seq_one_letter_code
_entity_poly.pdbx_strand_id
1 'polypeptide(L)'
;MLAKFFKKTDGVFQGNITRQRINQQKQIILKLFDYQTRSMEQIIQVEAHIGELLRYYPKVHDAFRQLLVYLDNQKIVIPTYRSLQDMFTQSFVNERDRLDQLILLMPLGQQEQLSELIDREDGITKLNIIRADQKNFTYTAISAEVEKALELEGLYKFAKGFLPTLLLSKNAIRYYADIAGQYAASRLRRLDKPQQWLHGLCFIYYRYQQIMDNLITSFMYHT
;
A
#
# COMPACT_ATOMS: atom_id res chain seq x y z
N MET A 1 12.91 11.09 49.03
CA MET A 1 12.14 12.30 48.65
C MET A 1 10.82 12.00 47.90
N LEU A 2 10.52 10.74 47.51
CA LEU A 2 9.26 10.36 46.82
C LEU A 2 8.07 10.05 47.73
N ALA A 3 8.28 9.88 49.05
CA ALA A 3 7.23 9.47 49.98
C ALA A 3 6.22 10.57 50.35
N LYS A 4 6.45 11.83 49.95
CA LYS A 4 5.55 12.97 50.25
C LYS A 4 4.38 13.11 49.26
N PHE A 5 4.45 12.46 48.10
CA PHE A 5 3.46 12.64 47.02
C PHE A 5 2.39 11.55 46.95
N PHE A 6 2.56 10.44 47.68
CA PHE A 6 1.57 9.39 47.73
C PHE A 6 1.00 9.31 49.15
N LYS A 7 -0.30 9.61 49.30
CA LYS A 7 -1.03 9.22 50.51
C LYS A 7 -0.90 7.69 50.62
N LYS A 8 -0.18 7.20 51.63
CA LYS A 8 -0.25 5.79 52.04
C LYS A 8 -1.63 5.54 52.62
N THR A 9 -2.62 5.37 51.74
CA THR A 9 -3.80 4.60 52.09
C THR A 9 -3.38 3.15 52.04
N ASP A 10 -3.09 2.56 53.21
CA ASP A 10 -3.03 1.11 53.39
C ASP A 10 -4.45 0.54 53.26
N GLY A 11 -5.08 0.79 52.10
CA GLY A 11 -6.28 0.10 51.71
C GLY A 11 -5.87 -1.33 51.48
N VAL A 12 -6.16 -2.20 52.44
CA VAL A 12 -6.12 -3.65 52.22
C VAL A 12 -7.01 -3.89 51.02
N PHE A 13 -6.40 -4.14 49.84
CA PHE A 13 -7.13 -4.49 48.64
C PHE A 13 -7.74 -5.88 48.86
N GLN A 14 -8.89 -5.92 49.52
CA GLN A 14 -9.63 -7.17 49.76
C GLN A 14 -10.33 -7.58 48.48
N GLY A 15 -9.69 -8.48 47.75
CA GLY A 15 -10.29 -9.12 46.58
C GLY A 15 -9.31 -10.07 45.92
N ASN A 16 -9.72 -11.33 45.74
CA ASN A 16 -9.01 -12.24 44.85
C ASN A 16 -9.17 -11.76 43.41
N ILE A 17 -8.09 -11.86 42.62
CA ILE A 17 -8.10 -11.61 41.17
C ILE A 17 -8.80 -12.78 40.49
N THR A 18 -10.13 -12.78 40.56
CA THR A 18 -10.98 -13.78 39.90
C THR A 18 -11.40 -13.25 38.53
N ARG A 19 -11.47 -14.14 37.52
CA ARG A 19 -11.88 -13.81 36.14
C ARG A 19 -13.21 -13.04 36.09
N GLN A 20 -14.15 -13.35 36.97
CA GLN A 20 -15.43 -12.66 37.09
C GLN A 20 -15.28 -11.18 37.49
N ARG A 21 -14.42 -10.89 38.46
CA ARG A 21 -14.19 -9.53 38.96
C ARG A 21 -13.44 -8.66 37.93
N ILE A 22 -12.49 -9.24 37.21
CA ILE A 22 -11.83 -8.60 36.06
C ILE A 22 -12.86 -8.24 34.97
N ASN A 23 -13.76 -9.17 34.62
CA ASN A 23 -14.79 -8.91 33.61
C ASN A 23 -15.76 -7.80 34.06
N GLN A 24 -16.16 -7.78 35.33
CA GLN A 24 -17.00 -6.71 35.88
C GLN A 24 -16.29 -5.35 35.82
N GLN A 25 -15.02 -5.28 36.25
CA GLN A 25 -14.22 -4.06 36.16
C GLN A 25 -14.07 -3.58 34.71
N LYS A 26 -13.81 -4.50 33.77
CA LYS A 26 -13.76 -4.20 32.35
C LYS A 26 -15.08 -3.57 31.87
N GLN A 27 -16.23 -4.16 32.20
CA GLN A 27 -17.52 -3.62 31.80
C GLN A 27 -17.80 -2.23 32.39
N ILE A 28 -17.39 -1.99 33.64
CA ILE A 28 -17.52 -0.66 34.27
C ILE A 28 -16.65 0.36 33.55
N ILE A 29 -15.38 0.03 33.26
CA ILE A 29 -14.46 0.90 32.52
C ILE A 29 -15.03 1.21 31.13
N LEU A 30 -15.50 0.20 30.40
CA LEU A 30 -16.07 0.40 29.07
C LEU A 30 -17.27 1.36 29.10
N LYS A 31 -18.18 1.21 30.06
CA LYS A 31 -19.31 2.13 30.23
C LYS A 31 -18.89 3.56 30.58
N LEU A 32 -17.81 3.75 31.34
CA LEU A 32 -17.33 5.09 31.73
C LEU A 32 -16.71 5.86 30.55
N PHE A 33 -16.13 5.15 29.59
CA PHE A 33 -15.48 5.75 28.42
C PHE A 33 -16.33 5.62 27.13
N ASP A 34 -17.60 5.23 27.27
CA ASP A 34 -18.54 4.98 26.17
C ASP A 34 -18.04 3.97 25.12
N TYR A 35 -17.17 3.04 25.52
CA TYR A 35 -16.69 1.98 24.64
C TYR A 35 -17.70 0.83 24.55
N GLN A 36 -17.93 0.38 23.34
CA GLN A 36 -18.86 -0.70 23.05
C GLN A 36 -18.17 -2.06 23.19
N THR A 37 -18.89 -3.04 23.74
CA THR A 37 -18.42 -4.43 23.75
C THR A 37 -18.55 -5.01 22.34
N ARG A 38 -17.53 -5.78 21.94
CA ARG A 38 -17.40 -6.45 20.64
C ARG A 38 -18.71 -7.14 20.23
N SER A 39 -19.36 -6.65 19.17
CA SER A 39 -20.49 -7.30 18.49
C SER A 39 -20.04 -7.92 17.15
N MET A 40 -20.86 -8.82 16.59
CA MET A 40 -20.58 -9.38 15.25
C MET A 40 -20.73 -8.34 14.15
N GLU A 41 -21.67 -7.40 14.29
CA GLU A 41 -21.87 -6.30 13.34
C GLU A 41 -20.63 -5.39 13.25
N GLN A 42 -20.00 -5.09 14.38
CA GLN A 42 -18.77 -4.30 14.42
C GLN A 42 -17.60 -5.00 13.73
N ILE A 43 -17.52 -6.34 13.85
CA ILE A 43 -16.47 -7.12 13.17
C ILE A 43 -16.60 -6.95 11.66
N ILE A 44 -17.81 -7.08 11.13
CA ILE A 44 -18.09 -6.91 9.71
C ILE A 44 -17.75 -5.48 9.26
N GLN A 45 -18.14 -4.47 10.04
CA GLN A 45 -17.82 -3.07 9.74
C GLN A 45 -16.31 -2.80 9.74
N VAL A 46 -15.59 -3.36 10.71
CA VAL A 46 -14.13 -3.24 10.80
C VAL A 46 -13.46 -3.90 9.60
N GLU A 47 -13.88 -5.11 9.21
CA GLU A 47 -13.36 -5.79 8.02
C GLU A 47 -13.62 -5.00 6.73
N ALA A 48 -14.83 -4.49 6.56
CA ALA A 48 -15.17 -3.63 5.43
C ALA A 48 -14.28 -2.37 5.39
N HIS A 49 -14.07 -1.73 6.55
CA HIS A 49 -13.22 -0.55 6.65
C HIS A 49 -11.74 -0.87 6.38
N ILE A 50 -11.24 -2.02 6.81
CA ILE A 50 -9.88 -2.46 6.45
C ILE A 50 -9.75 -2.56 4.93
N GLY A 51 -10.73 -3.15 4.24
CA GLY A 51 -10.75 -3.22 2.78
C GLY A 51 -10.67 -1.85 2.11
N GLU A 52 -11.38 -0.84 2.64
CA GLU A 52 -11.26 0.53 2.17
C GLU A 52 -9.87 1.12 2.43
N LEU A 53 -9.33 0.93 3.64
CA LEU A 53 -8.02 1.44 4.03
C LEU A 53 -6.90 0.89 3.14
N LEU A 54 -6.96 -0.37 2.70
CA LEU A 54 -5.94 -0.97 1.84
C LEU A 54 -5.82 -0.28 0.48
N ARG A 55 -6.88 0.38 -0.01
CA ARG A 55 -6.84 1.20 -1.23
C ARG A 55 -6.00 2.47 -1.08
N TYR A 56 -5.86 2.96 0.15
CA TYR A 56 -5.09 4.16 0.49
C TYR A 56 -3.69 3.81 1.02
N TYR A 57 -3.60 2.73 1.80
CA TYR A 57 -2.44 2.33 2.56
C TYR A 57 -2.11 0.85 2.26
N PRO A 58 -1.33 0.58 1.21
CA PRO A 58 -0.98 -0.80 0.85
C PRO A 58 0.00 -1.44 1.84
N LYS A 59 0.63 -0.65 2.73
CA LYS A 59 1.48 -1.14 3.82
C LYS A 59 0.64 -1.45 5.05
N VAL A 60 0.81 -2.67 5.58
CA VAL A 60 0.11 -3.18 6.78
C VAL A 60 0.20 -2.20 7.95
N HIS A 61 1.41 -1.69 8.25
CA HIS A 61 1.62 -0.80 9.40
C HIS A 61 0.86 0.52 9.29
N ASP A 62 0.77 1.08 8.08
CA ASP A 62 0.06 2.34 7.84
C ASP A 62 -1.45 2.12 7.93
N ALA A 63 -1.96 1.06 7.29
CA ALA A 63 -3.37 0.68 7.40
C ALA A 63 -3.78 0.36 8.85
N PHE A 64 -2.93 -0.33 9.60
CA PHE A 64 -3.15 -0.62 11.01
C PHE A 64 -3.21 0.65 11.86
N ARG A 65 -2.32 1.62 11.63
CA ARG A 65 -2.37 2.90 12.33
C ARG A 65 -3.70 3.62 12.09
N GLN A 66 -4.18 3.64 10.85
CA GLN A 66 -5.46 4.26 10.51
C GLN A 66 -6.64 3.50 11.11
N LEU A 67 -6.57 2.16 11.14
CA LEU A 67 -7.57 1.34 11.81
C LEU A 67 -7.66 1.68 13.31
N LEU A 68 -6.53 1.89 14.00
CA LEU A 68 -6.55 2.28 15.42
C LEU A 68 -7.26 3.63 15.63
N VAL A 69 -7.05 4.60 14.74
CA VAL A 69 -7.77 5.89 14.78
C VAL A 69 -9.27 5.66 14.57
N TYR A 70 -9.65 4.83 13.61
CA TYR A 70 -11.05 4.48 13.37
C TYR A 70 -11.71 3.82 14.59
N LEU A 71 -11.05 2.83 15.19
CA LEU A 71 -11.54 2.14 16.38
C LEU A 71 -11.71 3.09 17.57
N ASP A 72 -10.79 4.03 17.76
CA ASP A 72 -10.89 5.04 18.81
C ASP A 72 -12.06 6.02 18.59
N ASN A 73 -12.25 6.45 17.34
CA ASN A 73 -13.35 7.34 16.95
C ASN A 73 -14.71 6.68 17.11
N GLN A 74 -14.83 5.40 16.76
CA GLN A 74 -16.06 4.62 16.91
C GLN A 74 -16.24 4.04 18.32
N LYS A 75 -15.30 4.31 19.23
CA LYS A 75 -15.28 3.76 20.60
C LYS A 75 -15.44 2.23 20.61
N ILE A 76 -14.77 1.57 19.67
CA ILE A 76 -14.70 0.11 19.56
C ILE A 76 -13.45 -0.38 20.29
N VAL A 77 -13.61 -1.37 21.15
CA VAL A 77 -12.47 -2.01 21.83
C VAL A 77 -11.58 -2.70 20.80
N ILE A 78 -10.28 -2.42 20.86
CA ILE A 78 -9.29 -3.03 19.98
C ILE A 78 -9.41 -4.57 20.03
N PRO A 79 -9.62 -5.24 18.88
CA PRO A 79 -9.69 -6.69 18.84
C PRO A 79 -8.38 -7.34 19.30
N THR A 80 -8.44 -8.63 19.63
CA THR A 80 -7.22 -9.37 19.97
C THR A 80 -6.27 -9.40 18.79
N TYR A 81 -4.96 -9.49 19.05
CA TYR A 81 -3.94 -9.56 18.00
C TYR A 81 -4.25 -10.62 16.94
N ARG A 82 -4.62 -11.84 17.37
CA ARG A 82 -5.00 -12.92 16.45
C ARG A 82 -6.18 -12.52 15.56
N SER A 83 -7.21 -11.88 16.13
CA SER A 83 -8.35 -11.43 15.35
C SER A 83 -7.96 -10.37 14.32
N LEU A 84 -7.11 -9.41 14.70
CA LEU A 84 -6.61 -8.39 13.78
C LEU A 84 -5.79 -9.03 12.66
N GLN A 85 -4.92 -9.97 13.01
CA GLN A 85 -4.11 -10.70 12.04
C GLN A 85 -4.97 -11.43 11.02
N ASP A 86 -6.00 -12.15 11.47
CA ASP A 86 -6.93 -12.88 10.60
C ASP A 86 -7.71 -11.90 9.69
N MET A 87 -8.24 -10.81 10.25
CA MET A 87 -8.96 -9.76 9.51
C MET A 87 -8.10 -9.11 8.42
N PHE A 88 -6.86 -8.72 8.74
CA PHE A 88 -5.94 -8.14 7.76
C PHE A 88 -5.57 -9.15 6.69
N THR A 89 -5.26 -10.40 7.07
CA THR A 89 -4.89 -11.46 6.12
C THR A 89 -6.00 -11.66 5.09
N GLN A 90 -7.25 -11.79 5.55
CA GLN A 90 -8.38 -11.95 4.65
C GLN A 90 -8.63 -10.70 3.80
N SER A 91 -8.51 -9.51 4.38
CA SER A 91 -8.70 -8.25 3.64
C SER A 91 -7.65 -8.06 2.54
N PHE A 92 -6.39 -8.45 2.79
CA PHE A 92 -5.33 -8.42 1.78
C PHE A 92 -5.58 -9.41 0.65
N VAL A 93 -6.07 -10.61 0.96
CA VAL A 93 -6.46 -11.60 -0.06
C VAL A 93 -7.59 -11.03 -0.93
N ASN A 94 -8.66 -10.53 -0.29
CA ASN A 94 -9.80 -9.95 -1.01
C ASN A 94 -9.38 -8.76 -1.90
N GLU A 95 -8.52 -7.88 -1.40
CA GLU A 95 -8.04 -6.72 -2.17
C GLU A 95 -7.12 -7.14 -3.32
N ARG A 96 -6.27 -8.15 -3.09
CA ARG A 96 -5.45 -8.74 -4.16
C ARG A 96 -6.32 -9.35 -5.24
N ASP A 97 -7.31 -10.17 -4.88
CA ASP A 97 -8.23 -10.80 -5.83
C ASP A 97 -9.01 -9.76 -6.63
N ARG A 98 -9.47 -8.69 -5.97
CA ARG A 98 -10.13 -7.55 -6.64
C ARG A 98 -9.21 -6.90 -7.67
N LEU A 99 -7.96 -6.61 -7.29
CA LEU A 99 -6.99 -6.00 -8.20
C LEU A 99 -6.64 -6.94 -9.35
N ASP A 100 -6.45 -8.23 -9.09
CA ASP A 100 -6.15 -9.24 -10.12
C ASP A 100 -7.29 -9.32 -11.13
N GLN A 101 -8.54 -9.37 -10.69
CA GLN A 101 -9.72 -9.35 -11.57
C GLN A 101 -9.76 -8.09 -12.44
N LEU A 102 -9.51 -6.91 -11.87
CA LEU A 102 -9.51 -5.67 -12.63
C LEU A 102 -8.36 -5.60 -13.64
N ILE A 103 -7.18 -6.07 -13.26
CA ILE A 103 -5.99 -6.09 -14.12
C ILE A 103 -6.18 -7.06 -15.29
N LEU A 104 -6.85 -8.19 -15.07
CA LEU A 104 -7.19 -9.13 -16.14
C LEU A 104 -8.12 -8.53 -17.21
N LEU A 105 -8.86 -7.46 -16.90
CA LEU A 105 -9.69 -6.72 -17.89
C LEU A 105 -8.86 -5.81 -18.82
N MET A 106 -7.56 -5.66 -18.57
CA MET A 106 -6.67 -4.93 -19.46
C MET A 106 -6.67 -5.58 -20.86
N PRO A 107 -6.63 -4.81 -21.96
CA PRO A 107 -6.59 -5.42 -23.29
C PRO A 107 -5.27 -6.19 -23.52
N LEU A 108 -5.34 -7.27 -24.28
CA LEU A 108 -4.22 -8.21 -24.46
C LEU A 108 -2.94 -7.54 -24.97
N GLY A 109 -3.06 -6.56 -25.88
CA GLY A 109 -1.89 -5.85 -26.40
C GLY A 109 -1.08 -5.13 -25.31
N GLN A 110 -1.74 -4.54 -24.31
CA GLN A 110 -1.05 -3.91 -23.18
C GLN A 110 -0.48 -4.95 -22.21
N GLN A 111 -1.17 -6.08 -22.01
CA GLN A 111 -0.66 -7.19 -21.19
C GLN A 111 0.61 -7.81 -21.79
N GLU A 112 0.65 -7.97 -23.11
CA GLU A 112 1.80 -8.47 -23.86
C GLU A 112 2.97 -7.49 -23.78
N GLN A 113 2.73 -6.20 -24.05
CA GLN A 113 3.75 -5.15 -23.90
C GLN A 113 4.34 -5.11 -22.49
N LEU A 114 3.51 -5.18 -21.45
CA LEU A 114 3.99 -5.23 -20.06
C LEU A 114 4.79 -6.51 -19.76
N SER A 115 4.38 -7.65 -20.33
CA SER A 115 5.09 -8.91 -20.16
C SER A 115 6.46 -8.84 -20.83
N GLU A 116 6.54 -8.35 -22.06
CA GLU A 116 7.79 -8.18 -22.81
C GLU A 116 8.76 -7.26 -22.07
N LEU A 117 8.26 -6.21 -21.43
CA LEU A 117 9.08 -5.31 -20.62
C LEU A 117 9.70 -6.01 -19.39
N ILE A 118 9.03 -7.01 -18.81
CA ILE A 118 9.44 -7.72 -17.58
C ILE A 118 10.23 -9.00 -17.88
N ASP A 119 9.93 -9.64 -19.00
CA ASP A 119 10.55 -10.85 -19.48
C ASP A 119 11.98 -10.59 -19.98
N ARG A 120 12.77 -11.66 -20.09
CA ARG A 120 14.23 -11.56 -20.25
C ARG A 120 14.60 -11.74 -21.72
N GLU A 121 14.91 -10.66 -22.41
CA GLU A 121 15.69 -10.68 -23.64
C GLU A 121 17.18 -10.49 -23.26
N ASP A 122 18.02 -11.46 -23.60
CA ASP A 122 19.48 -11.31 -23.68
C ASP A 122 20.21 -10.71 -22.46
N GLY A 123 19.82 -11.15 -21.26
CA GLY A 123 20.56 -10.88 -20.02
C GLY A 123 20.21 -9.55 -19.33
N ILE A 124 19.78 -8.51 -20.07
CA ILE A 124 19.31 -7.22 -19.54
C ILE A 124 17.85 -7.00 -19.94
N THR A 125 16.95 -7.05 -18.94
CA THR A 125 15.52 -6.76 -19.15
C THR A 125 15.30 -5.29 -19.58
N LYS A 126 14.39 -5.02 -20.53
CA LYS A 126 13.98 -3.66 -20.94
C LYS A 126 13.57 -2.78 -19.75
N LEU A 127 12.91 -3.35 -18.75
CA LEU A 127 12.64 -2.71 -17.45
C LEU A 127 13.89 -2.09 -16.79
N ASN A 128 15.05 -2.77 -16.83
CA ASN A 128 16.28 -2.26 -16.24
C ASN A 128 16.86 -1.09 -17.06
N ILE A 129 16.68 -1.11 -18.39
CA ILE A 129 17.08 0.00 -19.29
C ILE A 129 16.22 1.23 -18.97
N ILE A 130 14.91 1.05 -18.84
CA ILE A 130 13.96 2.10 -18.49
C ILE A 130 14.24 2.66 -17.08
N ARG A 131 14.62 1.80 -16.13
CA ARG A 131 14.98 2.19 -14.77
C ARG A 131 16.24 3.05 -14.70
N ALA A 132 17.19 2.86 -15.62
CA ALA A 132 18.43 3.62 -15.61
C ALA A 132 18.14 5.10 -15.93
N ASP A 133 18.54 5.97 -15.00
CA ASP A 133 18.46 7.42 -15.17
C ASP A 133 19.45 7.93 -16.20
N GLN A 134 19.14 9.12 -16.72
CA GLN A 134 20.04 9.91 -17.56
C GLN A 134 21.38 10.09 -16.83
N LYS A 135 22.47 9.61 -17.44
CA LYS A 135 23.81 9.66 -16.83
C LYS A 135 24.42 11.06 -16.84
N ASN A 136 24.12 11.85 -17.86
CA ASN A 136 24.70 13.17 -18.11
C ASN A 136 23.82 13.98 -19.09
N PHE A 137 24.06 15.28 -19.18
CA PHE A 137 23.31 16.19 -20.05
C PHE A 137 23.89 16.30 -21.48
N THR A 138 24.58 15.26 -21.97
CA THR A 138 25.08 15.26 -23.35
C THR A 138 23.93 15.04 -24.33
N TYR A 139 24.04 15.56 -25.54
CA TYR A 139 23.04 15.40 -26.60
C TYR A 139 22.61 13.93 -26.80
N THR A 140 23.57 13.01 -26.81
CA THR A 140 23.32 11.57 -26.94
C THR A 140 22.49 10.98 -25.81
N ALA A 141 22.68 11.45 -24.57
CA ALA A 141 21.92 10.99 -23.42
C ALA A 141 20.52 11.59 -23.39
N ILE A 142 20.36 12.85 -23.80
CA ILE A 142 19.05 13.50 -23.96
C ILE A 142 18.26 12.79 -25.07
N SER A 143 18.87 12.51 -26.22
CA SER A 143 18.22 11.79 -27.33
C SER A 143 17.75 10.40 -26.91
N ALA A 144 18.58 9.67 -26.14
CA ALA A 144 18.18 8.35 -25.61
C ALA A 144 17.02 8.43 -24.62
N GLU A 145 16.93 9.48 -23.79
CA GLU A 145 15.76 9.69 -22.91
C GLU A 145 14.49 10.06 -23.68
N VAL A 146 14.61 10.83 -24.77
CA VAL A 146 13.49 11.11 -25.67
C VAL A 146 12.97 9.82 -26.33
N GLU A 147 13.87 8.97 -26.83
CA GLU A 147 13.49 7.66 -27.39
C GLU A 147 12.75 6.79 -26.37
N LYS A 148 13.27 6.67 -25.14
CA LYS A 148 12.57 5.96 -24.04
C LYS A 148 11.19 6.55 -23.77
N ALA A 149 11.06 7.88 -23.75
CA ALA A 149 9.76 8.52 -23.52
C ALA A 149 8.78 8.18 -24.64
N LEU A 150 9.20 8.21 -25.90
CA LEU A 150 8.36 7.85 -27.05
C LEU A 150 7.91 6.38 -26.99
N GLU A 151 8.82 5.46 -26.63
CA GLU A 151 8.48 4.04 -26.44
C GLU A 151 7.43 3.83 -25.35
N LEU A 152 7.52 4.58 -24.24
CA LEU A 152 6.61 4.45 -23.10
C LEU A 152 5.30 5.21 -23.26
N GLU A 153 5.20 6.12 -24.23
CA GLU A 153 4.06 7.04 -24.35
C GLU A 153 2.72 6.30 -24.47
N GLY A 154 2.68 5.21 -25.24
CA GLY A 154 1.47 4.39 -25.42
C GLY A 154 0.98 3.77 -24.11
N LEU A 155 1.89 3.12 -23.38
CA LEU A 155 1.59 2.51 -22.07
C LEU A 155 1.27 3.57 -21.02
N TYR A 156 1.92 4.74 -21.06
CA TYR A 156 1.62 5.85 -20.17
C TYR A 156 0.20 6.41 -20.38
N LYS A 157 -0.20 6.65 -21.63
CA LYS A 157 -1.56 7.11 -21.97
C LYS A 157 -2.62 6.11 -21.49
N PHE A 158 -2.36 4.82 -21.69
CA PHE A 158 -3.21 3.76 -21.17
C PHE A 158 -3.27 3.77 -19.64
N ALA A 159 -2.12 3.79 -18.96
CA ALA A 159 -2.03 3.82 -17.50
C ALA A 159 -2.78 5.01 -16.90
N LYS A 160 -2.68 6.20 -17.52
CA LYS A 160 -3.37 7.41 -17.08
C LYS A 160 -4.89 7.26 -17.07
N GLY A 161 -5.47 6.52 -18.02
CA GLY A 161 -6.90 6.23 -18.07
C GLY A 161 -7.31 5.03 -17.22
N PHE A 162 -6.46 4.01 -17.13
CA PHE A 162 -6.76 2.75 -16.47
C PHE A 162 -6.52 2.78 -14.95
N LEU A 163 -5.42 3.34 -14.45
CA LEU A 163 -5.11 3.34 -13.01
C LEU A 163 -6.22 3.96 -12.12
N PRO A 164 -6.94 5.03 -12.53
CA PRO A 164 -8.08 5.54 -11.77
C PRO A 164 -9.21 4.52 -11.57
N THR A 165 -9.40 3.56 -12.48
CA THR A 165 -10.46 2.54 -12.37
C THR A 165 -10.17 1.52 -11.27
N LEU A 166 -8.90 1.38 -10.87
CA LEU A 166 -8.49 0.50 -9.77
C LEU A 166 -8.92 1.00 -8.39
N LEU A 167 -9.39 2.25 -8.29
CA LEU A 167 -9.76 2.93 -7.04
C LEU A 167 -8.63 2.96 -6.01
N LEU A 168 -7.38 3.02 -6.50
CA LEU A 168 -6.20 3.15 -5.67
C LEU A 168 -5.85 4.63 -5.46
N SER A 169 -5.42 4.97 -4.24
CA SER A 169 -4.86 6.29 -3.98
C SER A 169 -3.54 6.50 -4.72
N LYS A 170 -3.14 7.75 -4.94
CA LYS A 170 -1.83 8.08 -5.52
C LYS A 170 -0.67 7.46 -4.74
N ASN A 171 -0.79 7.41 -3.40
CA ASN A 171 0.19 6.78 -2.53
C ASN A 171 0.27 5.27 -2.77
N ALA A 172 -0.87 4.61 -2.95
CA ALA A 172 -0.91 3.19 -3.25
C ALA A 172 -0.27 2.88 -4.61
N ILE A 173 -0.62 3.64 -5.65
CA ILE A 173 0.01 3.51 -6.98
C ILE A 173 1.52 3.71 -6.87
N ARG A 174 1.99 4.71 -6.09
CA ARG A 174 3.42 4.96 -5.89
C ARG A 174 4.11 3.80 -5.20
N TYR A 175 3.48 3.20 -4.19
CA TYR A 175 4.01 2.02 -3.53
C TYR A 175 4.21 0.84 -4.50
N TYR A 176 3.23 0.56 -5.36
CA TYR A 176 3.37 -0.51 -6.36
C TYR A 176 4.49 -0.19 -7.37
N ALA A 177 4.62 1.07 -7.79
CA ALA A 177 5.67 1.55 -8.67
C ALA A 177 7.07 1.44 -8.04
N ASP A 178 7.22 1.86 -6.78
CA ASP A 178 8.47 1.82 -6.02
C ASP A 178 8.98 0.38 -5.88
N ILE A 179 8.08 -0.59 -5.65
CA ILE A 179 8.41 -2.01 -5.61
C ILE A 179 9.03 -2.47 -6.94
N ALA A 180 8.43 -2.08 -8.07
CA ALA A 180 8.97 -2.42 -9.40
C ALA A 180 10.26 -1.64 -9.74
N GLY A 181 10.41 -0.42 -9.21
CA GLY A 181 11.61 0.39 -9.38
C GLY A 181 12.80 -0.09 -8.56
N GLN A 182 12.58 -0.54 -7.32
CA GLN A 182 13.65 -0.92 -6.39
C GLN A 182 14.07 -2.38 -6.51
N TYR A 183 13.13 -3.29 -6.81
CA TYR A 183 13.46 -4.71 -6.91
C TYR A 183 14.00 -5.06 -8.29
N ALA A 184 14.96 -6.00 -8.32
CA ALA A 184 15.40 -6.60 -9.57
C ALA A 184 14.20 -7.20 -10.33
N ALA A 185 14.21 -7.13 -11.66
CA ALA A 185 13.16 -7.71 -12.51
C ALA A 185 12.89 -9.20 -12.19
N SER A 186 13.89 -9.91 -11.67
CA SER A 186 13.76 -11.30 -11.19
C SER A 186 12.77 -11.48 -10.02
N ARG A 187 12.59 -10.48 -9.15
CA ARG A 187 11.59 -10.54 -8.07
C ARG A 187 10.18 -10.30 -8.60
N LEU A 188 10.01 -9.39 -9.55
CA LEU A 188 8.72 -9.18 -10.21
C LEU A 188 8.26 -10.45 -10.91
N ARG A 189 9.16 -11.16 -11.61
CA ARG A 189 8.85 -12.44 -12.27
C ARG A 189 8.39 -13.57 -11.35
N ARG A 190 8.60 -13.45 -10.03
CA ARG A 190 8.10 -14.43 -9.04
C ARG A 190 6.65 -14.18 -8.63
N LEU A 191 6.08 -13.03 -9.00
CA LEU A 191 4.68 -12.71 -8.78
C LEU A 191 3.81 -13.36 -9.85
N ASP A 192 2.52 -13.49 -9.59
CA ASP A 192 1.56 -13.91 -10.61
C ASP A 192 1.44 -12.84 -11.71
N LYS A 193 1.06 -13.25 -12.93
CA LYS A 193 1.01 -12.34 -14.09
C LYS A 193 0.20 -11.06 -13.86
N PRO A 194 -1.00 -11.09 -13.25
CA PRO A 194 -1.74 -9.86 -12.95
C PRO A 194 -0.97 -8.90 -12.03
N GLN A 195 -0.30 -9.44 -11.01
CA GLN A 195 0.53 -8.63 -10.11
C GLN A 195 1.75 -8.07 -10.84
N GLN A 196 2.40 -8.83 -11.72
CA GLN A 196 3.47 -8.31 -12.58
C GLN A 196 3.01 -7.10 -13.39
N TRP A 197 1.83 -7.20 -14.02
CA TRP A 197 1.27 -6.12 -14.83
C TRP A 197 0.87 -4.91 -13.99
N LEU A 198 0.26 -5.10 -12.82
CA LEU A 198 -0.06 -4.01 -11.88
C LEU A 198 1.19 -3.22 -11.50
N HIS A 199 2.24 -3.93 -11.07
CA HIS A 199 3.50 -3.33 -10.66
C HIS A 199 4.20 -2.63 -11.85
N GLY A 200 4.24 -3.27 -13.01
CA GLY A 200 4.81 -2.70 -14.23
C GLY A 200 4.07 -1.44 -14.70
N LEU A 201 2.74 -1.47 -14.70
CA LEU A 201 1.91 -0.35 -15.13
C LEU A 201 2.07 0.86 -14.19
N CYS A 202 2.04 0.63 -12.87
CA CYS A 202 2.31 1.67 -11.88
C CYS A 202 3.71 2.26 -12.05
N PHE A 203 4.72 1.42 -12.32
CA PHE A 203 6.09 1.87 -12.58
C PHE A 203 6.17 2.76 -13.83
N ILE A 204 5.60 2.33 -14.96
CA ILE A 204 5.63 3.11 -16.21
C ILE A 204 4.94 4.46 -16.01
N TYR A 205 3.81 4.49 -15.30
CA TYR A 205 3.07 5.73 -15.03
C TYR A 205 3.95 6.80 -14.37
N TYR A 206 4.69 6.43 -13.32
CA TYR A 206 5.61 7.35 -12.63
C TYR A 206 6.89 7.60 -13.41
N ARG A 207 7.43 6.55 -14.05
CA ARG A 207 8.71 6.64 -14.74
C ARG A 207 8.64 7.58 -15.94
N TYR A 208 7.54 7.54 -16.69
CA TYR A 208 7.31 8.47 -17.79
C TYR A 208 7.30 9.92 -17.30
N GLN A 209 6.61 10.21 -16.18
CA GLN A 209 6.59 11.57 -15.59
C GLN A 209 7.99 12.03 -15.20
N GLN A 210 8.77 11.16 -14.55
CA GLN A 210 10.15 11.46 -14.17
C GLN A 210 11.05 11.74 -15.38
N ILE A 211 10.92 10.97 -16.47
CA ILE A 211 11.67 11.21 -17.71
C ILE A 211 11.29 12.57 -18.29
N MET A 212 10.00 12.90 -18.36
CA MET A 212 9.53 14.19 -18.85
C MET A 212 10.04 15.36 -17.99
N ASP A 213 10.02 15.24 -16.67
CA ASP A 213 10.55 16.27 -15.75
C ASP A 213 12.06 16.49 -15.95
N ASN A 214 12.83 15.40 -16.14
CA ASN A 214 14.27 15.45 -16.42
C ASN A 214 14.56 16.10 -17.78
N LEU A 215 13.75 15.80 -18.81
CA LEU A 215 13.88 16.41 -20.13
C LEU A 215 13.58 17.91 -20.09
N ILE A 216 12.49 18.32 -19.43
CA ILE A 216 12.15 19.75 -19.23
C ILE A 216 13.30 20.47 -18.54
N THR A 217 13.83 19.89 -17.47
CA THR A 217 14.97 20.44 -16.73
C THR A 217 16.20 20.55 -17.62
N SER A 218 16.52 19.51 -18.40
CA SER A 218 17.66 19.52 -19.32
C SER A 218 17.55 20.64 -20.37
N PHE A 219 16.37 20.84 -20.96
CA PHE A 219 16.16 21.89 -21.95
C PHE A 219 16.23 23.30 -21.34
N MET A 220 15.79 23.48 -20.09
CA MET A 220 15.92 24.77 -19.40
C MET A 220 17.39 25.18 -19.16
N TYR A 221 18.28 24.24 -18.84
CA TYR A 221 19.69 24.54 -18.52
C TYR A 221 20.63 24.51 -19.75
N HIS A 222 20.16 24.02 -20.89
CA HIS A 222 20.92 23.93 -22.14
C HIS A 222 20.37 24.81 -23.29
N THR A 223 19.56 25.81 -22.95
CA THR A 223 19.25 26.96 -23.84
C THR A 223 20.22 28.10 -23.56
#